data_AF-A0A097IHW7-F1
#
_entry.id   AF-A0A097IHW7-F1
#
_cell.length_a   1.000
_cell.length_b   1.000
_cell.length_c   1.000
_cell.angle_alpha   90.00
_cell.angle_beta   90.00
_cell.angle_gamma   90.00
#
_symmetry.space_group_name_H-M   'P 1'
#
loop_
_entity.id
_entity.type
_entity.pdbx_description
1 polymer ?
#
loop_
_entity_poly.entity_id
_entity_poly.type
_entity_poly.pdbx_seq_one_letter_code
_entity_poly.pdbx_strand_id
1 'polypeptide(L)'
;MRDHDDVPSGDGQPTPAPRVRVRAWHIIFLILVVLATLALAYWQWSRFQSGSGTFQNLGYAFQWPLFGIFAVYAYRMGLKLENQAAEAQTESDDPDFIYQADLREFGDKVTTIDEDFLPARPQLDVETFNEINQPRRIRHDQTQNHEKD
;
A
#
# COMPACT_ATOMS: atom_id res chain seq x y z
N MET A 1 51.01 3.12 -16.86
CA MET A 1 50.13 3.98 -16.06
C MET A 1 48.75 3.36 -16.18
N ARG A 2 48.28 2.65 -15.16
CA ARG A 2 46.97 1.99 -15.17
C ARG A 2 46.03 2.97 -14.52
N ASP A 3 45.16 3.59 -15.30
CA ASP A 3 44.10 4.43 -14.76
C ASP A 3 43.26 3.55 -13.83
N HIS A 4 43.20 3.98 -12.57
CA HIS A 4 42.30 3.42 -11.59
C HIS A 4 40.90 3.85 -12.02
N ASP A 5 40.10 2.90 -12.51
CA ASP A 5 38.67 3.08 -12.65
C ASP A 5 38.10 3.43 -11.27
N ASP A 6 37.75 4.69 -11.06
CA ASP A 6 36.98 5.15 -9.91
C ASP A 6 35.61 4.49 -9.98
N VAL A 7 35.46 3.37 -9.27
CA VAL A 7 34.17 2.74 -9.00
C VAL A 7 33.38 3.70 -8.10
N PRO A 8 32.26 4.29 -8.55
CA PRO A 8 31.43 5.09 -7.69
C PRO A 8 30.89 4.16 -6.59
N SER A 9 31.37 4.38 -5.37
CA SER A 9 30.84 3.72 -4.19
C SER A 9 29.38 4.18 -4.06
N GLY A 10 28.46 3.28 -4.38
CA GLY A 10 27.05 3.47 -4.14
C GLY A 10 26.83 3.40 -2.64
N ASP A 11 26.89 4.56 -1.98
CA ASP A 11 26.58 4.72 -0.57
C ASP A 11 25.07 4.48 -0.39
N GLY A 12 24.68 3.21 -0.32
CA GLY A 12 23.32 2.77 -0.01
C GLY A 12 22.95 3.10 1.43
N GLN A 13 22.88 4.40 1.75
CA GLN A 13 22.34 4.86 3.01
C GLN A 13 20.83 4.58 3.00
N PRO A 14 20.33 3.70 3.88
CA PRO A 14 18.89 3.43 3.96
C PRO A 14 18.19 4.72 4.38
N THR A 15 17.41 5.29 3.47
CA THR A 15 16.59 6.46 3.75
C THR A 15 15.67 6.14 4.93
N PRO A 16 15.64 6.94 6.02
CA PRO A 16 14.83 6.62 7.18
C PRO A 16 13.35 6.58 6.81
N ALA A 17 12.71 5.44 7.03
CA ALA A 17 11.33 5.18 6.66
C ALA A 17 10.33 6.19 7.28
N PRO A 18 9.27 6.60 6.56
CA PRO A 18 8.30 7.56 7.04
C PRO A 18 7.45 6.98 8.17
N ARG A 19 7.67 7.47 9.39
CA ARG A 19 6.84 7.18 10.57
C ARG A 19 5.39 7.64 10.39
N VAL A 20 4.45 6.72 10.60
CA VAL A 20 3.00 6.97 10.55
C VAL A 20 2.65 8.03 11.60
N ARG A 21 2.14 9.18 11.15
CA ARG A 21 1.68 10.24 12.05
C ARG A 21 0.23 9.95 12.42
N VAL A 22 0.01 9.61 13.68
CA VAL A 22 -1.32 9.72 14.30
C VAL A 22 -1.89 11.10 14.02
N ARG A 23 -2.99 11.16 13.28
CA ARG A 23 -3.69 12.42 13.02
C ARG A 23 -4.22 12.95 14.35
N ALA A 24 -3.62 14.03 14.86
CA ALA A 24 -3.89 14.63 16.17
C ALA A 24 -5.39 14.84 16.47
N TRP A 25 -6.21 15.01 15.43
CA TRP A 25 -7.66 15.10 15.53
C TRP A 25 -8.33 13.90 16.23
N HIS A 26 -7.85 12.67 16.00
CA HIS A 26 -8.43 11.48 16.64
C HIS A 26 -8.21 11.47 18.15
N ILE A 27 -7.05 11.97 18.58
CA ILE A 27 -6.72 12.08 20.01
C ILE A 27 -7.64 13.11 20.66
N ILE A 28 -7.85 14.25 20.01
CA ILE A 28 -8.79 15.30 20.49
C ILE A 28 -10.21 14.74 20.58
N PHE A 29 -10.68 14.05 19.54
CA PHE A 29 -12.00 13.43 19.53
C PHE A 29 -12.15 12.37 20.64
N LEU A 30 -11.14 11.52 20.84
CA LEU A 30 -11.14 10.52 21.90
C LEU A 30 -11.22 11.16 23.29
N ILE A 31 -10.43 12.21 23.54
CA ILE A 31 -10.49 12.97 24.80
C ILE A 31 -11.89 13.54 25.00
N LEU A 32 -12.50 14.12 23.95
CA LEU A 32 -13.87 14.65 24.02
C LEU A 32 -14.88 13.55 24.39
N VAL A 33 -14.78 12.38 23.79
CA VAL A 33 -15.65 11.22 24.09
C VAL A 33 -15.47 10.78 25.55
N VAL A 34 -14.24 10.65 26.04
CA VAL A 34 -13.96 10.28 27.43
C VAL A 34 -14.56 11.31 28.38
N LEU A 35 -14.33 12.60 28.15
CA LEU A 35 -14.90 13.67 28.98
C LEU A 35 -16.43 13.65 28.95
N ALA A 36 -17.05 13.42 27.79
CA ALA A 36 -18.50 13.31 27.67
C ALA A 36 -19.04 12.13 28.49
N THR A 37 -18.41 10.95 28.43
CA THR A 37 -18.84 9.78 29.22
C THR A 37 -18.69 10.01 30.72
N LEU A 38 -17.64 10.69 31.18
CA LEU A 38 -17.45 11.04 32.58
C LEU A 38 -18.44 12.11 33.05
N ALA A 39 -18.75 13.10 32.21
CA ALA A 39 -19.77 14.09 32.50
C ALA A 39 -21.16 13.45 32.64
N LEU A 40 -21.51 12.50 31.75
CA LEU A 40 -22.74 11.72 31.86
C LEU A 40 -22.76 10.85 33.13
N ALA A 41 -21.65 10.21 33.48
CA ALA A 41 -21.51 9.44 34.71
C ALA A 41 -21.75 10.30 35.95
N TYR A 42 -21.16 11.50 35.99
CA TYR A 42 -21.35 12.47 37.06
C TYR A 42 -22.80 12.96 37.14
N TRP A 43 -23.44 13.19 36.00
CA TRP A 43 -24.85 13.55 35.96
C TRP A 43 -25.74 12.41 36.49
N GLN A 44 -25.47 11.16 36.11
CA GLN A 44 -26.20 10.00 36.63
C GLN A 44 -25.98 9.80 38.14
N TRP A 45 -24.77 10.04 38.62
CA TRP A 45 -24.45 10.03 40.05
C TRP A 45 -25.25 11.08 40.82
N SER A 46 -25.26 12.33 40.35
CA SER A 46 -26.07 13.40 40.99
C SER A 46 -27.57 13.10 40.91
N ARG A 47 -28.02 12.41 39.84
CA ARG A 47 -29.42 11.96 39.72
C ARG A 47 -29.77 10.81 40.66
N PHE A 48 -28.81 9.95 41.00
CA PHE A 48 -28.98 8.91 42.01
C PHE A 48 -29.06 9.50 43.42
N GLN A 49 -28.30 10.56 43.71
CA GLN A 49 -28.29 11.21 45.03
C GLN A 49 -29.55 12.05 45.30
N SER A 50 -30.24 12.54 44.27
CA SER A 50 -31.55 13.18 44.42
C SER A 50 -32.59 12.11 44.78
N GLY A 51 -33.46 12.39 45.76
CA GLY A 51 -34.31 11.41 46.48
C GLY A 51 -35.28 10.52 45.67
N SER A 52 -35.18 10.46 44.34
CA SER A 52 -35.82 9.48 43.47
C SER A 52 -34.81 8.54 42.77
N GLY A 53 -33.59 8.39 43.30
CA GLY A 53 -32.54 7.54 42.72
C GLY A 53 -32.87 6.05 42.79
N THR A 54 -32.80 5.37 41.65
CA THR A 54 -32.91 3.89 41.55
C THR A 54 -31.52 3.26 41.40
N PHE A 55 -31.33 2.02 41.84
CA PHE A 55 -30.10 1.24 41.61
C PHE A 55 -29.66 1.18 40.13
N GLN A 56 -30.60 1.31 39.19
CA GLN A 56 -30.30 1.40 37.76
C GLN A 56 -29.44 2.63 37.41
N ASN A 57 -29.67 3.80 38.04
CA ASN A 57 -28.87 5.02 37.79
C ASN A 57 -27.43 4.83 38.25
N LEU A 58 -27.21 4.08 39.33
CA LEU A 58 -25.87 3.70 39.78
C LEU A 58 -25.17 2.83 38.73
N GLY A 59 -25.88 1.82 38.20
CA GLY A 59 -25.39 0.99 37.10
C GLY A 59 -24.95 1.84 35.91
N TYR A 60 -25.77 2.81 35.49
CA TYR A 60 -25.41 3.73 34.40
C TYR A 60 -24.22 4.63 34.75
N ALA A 61 -24.14 5.15 35.97
CA ALA A 61 -23.00 5.94 36.42
C ALA A 61 -21.67 5.16 36.33
N PHE A 62 -21.69 3.84 36.51
CA PHE A 62 -20.51 2.97 36.32
C PHE A 62 -20.34 2.47 34.88
N GLN A 63 -21.43 2.28 34.15
CA GLN A 63 -21.41 1.84 32.76
C GLN A 63 -20.80 2.90 31.83
N TRP A 64 -21.10 4.18 32.04
CA TRP A 64 -20.57 5.26 31.19
C TRP A 64 -19.03 5.35 31.22
N PRO A 65 -18.36 5.34 32.39
CA PRO A 65 -16.89 5.28 32.46
C PRO A 65 -16.31 4.03 31.79
N LEU A 66 -16.95 2.86 31.92
CA LEU A 66 -16.50 1.64 31.25
C LEU A 66 -16.51 1.81 29.72
N PHE A 67 -17.53 2.46 29.16
CA PHE A 67 -17.53 2.79 27.73
C PHE A 67 -16.43 3.78 27.35
N GLY A 68 -16.14 4.78 28.18
CA GLY A 68 -15.02 5.70 27.96
C GLY A 68 -13.67 4.97 27.92
N ILE A 69 -13.41 4.08 28.89
CA ILE A 69 -12.20 3.24 28.92
C ILE A 69 -12.16 2.29 27.72
N PHE A 70 -13.28 1.67 27.39
CA PHE A 70 -13.40 0.78 26.24
C PHE A 70 -13.09 1.52 24.92
N ALA A 71 -13.57 2.75 24.75
CA ALA A 71 -13.26 3.57 23.58
C ALA A 71 -11.75 3.86 23.47
N VAL A 72 -11.08 4.16 24.59
CA VAL A 72 -9.61 4.34 24.62
C VAL A 72 -8.90 3.04 24.25
N TYR A 73 -9.33 1.91 24.80
CA TYR A 73 -8.75 0.60 24.48
C TYR A 73 -8.92 0.24 23.00
N ALA A 74 -10.13 0.40 22.45
CA ALA A 74 -10.42 0.16 21.05
C ALA A 74 -9.57 1.07 20.15
N TYR A 75 -9.41 2.34 20.52
CA TYR A 75 -8.52 3.26 19.79
C TYR A 75 -7.06 2.80 19.85
N ARG A 76 -6.54 2.41 21.02
CA ARG A 76 -5.15 1.91 21.13
C ARG A 76 -4.94 0.63 20.33
N MET A 77 -5.90 -0.28 20.34
CA MET A 77 -5.84 -1.53 19.57
C MET A 77 -5.91 -1.25 18.07
N GLY A 78 -6.83 -0.39 17.64
CA GLY A 78 -6.93 0.05 16.24
C GLY A 78 -5.64 0.71 15.77
N LEU A 79 -5.05 1.58 16.59
CA LEU A 79 -3.77 2.22 16.27
C LEU A 79 -2.61 1.23 16.19
N LYS A 80 -2.58 0.22 17.07
CA LYS A 80 -1.59 -0.86 16.99
C LYS A 80 -1.74 -1.63 15.68
N LEU A 81 -2.98 -1.93 15.27
CA LEU A 81 -3.26 -2.63 14.01
C LEU A 81 -2.90 -1.78 12.79
N GLU A 82 -3.23 -0.49 12.80
CA GLU A 82 -2.85 0.45 11.73
C GLU A 82 -1.34 0.61 11.62
N ASN A 83 -0.62 0.68 12.76
CA ASN A 83 0.83 0.73 12.77
C ASN A 83 1.45 -0.57 12.24
N GLN A 84 0.94 -1.74 12.66
CA GLN A 84 1.40 -3.03 12.16
C GLN A 84 1.11 -3.21 10.66
N ALA A 85 -0.05 -2.75 10.19
CA ALA A 85 -0.40 -2.78 8.77
C ALA A 85 0.47 -1.82 7.95
N ALA A 86 0.83 -0.66 8.49
CA ALA A 86 1.73 0.29 7.83
C ALA A 86 3.18 -0.19 7.83
N GLU A 87 3.64 -0.84 8.89
CA GLU A 87 4.94 -1.51 8.95
C GLU A 87 5.00 -2.64 7.91
N ALA A 88 3.97 -3.50 7.86
CA ALA A 88 3.89 -4.56 6.85
C ALA A 88 3.80 -4.01 5.42
N GLN A 89 3.10 -2.89 5.19
CA GLN A 89 3.08 -2.20 3.90
C GLN A 89 4.44 -1.64 3.52
N THR A 90 5.13 -1.00 4.47
CA THR A 90 6.47 -0.43 4.24
C THR A 90 7.48 -1.53 3.95
N GLU A 91 7.43 -2.63 4.70
CA GLU A 91 8.27 -3.82 4.48
C GLU A 91 7.94 -4.48 3.12
N SER A 92 6.66 -4.54 2.73
CA SER A 92 6.27 -5.03 1.40
C SER A 92 6.58 -4.08 0.24
N ASP A 93 6.77 -2.79 0.48
CA ASP A 93 7.11 -1.80 -0.57
C ASP A 93 8.64 -1.59 -0.67
N ASP A 94 9.41 -2.25 0.20
CA ASP A 94 10.87 -2.27 0.13
C ASP A 94 11.34 -3.15 -1.04
N PRO A 95 12.03 -2.59 -2.06
CA PRO A 95 12.50 -3.34 -3.23
C PRO A 95 13.35 -4.57 -2.86
N ASP A 96 14.16 -4.47 -1.80
CA ASP A 96 15.04 -5.54 -1.35
C ASP A 96 14.26 -6.69 -0.69
N PHE A 97 13.19 -6.37 0.03
CA PHE A 97 12.28 -7.36 0.62
C PHE A 97 11.49 -8.09 -0.46
N ILE A 98 10.94 -7.37 -1.45
CA ILE A 98 10.24 -7.97 -2.59
C ILE A 98 11.16 -8.93 -3.35
N TYR A 99 12.39 -8.52 -3.63
CA TYR A 99 13.37 -9.37 -4.29
C TYR A 99 13.69 -10.63 -3.48
N GLN A 100 13.89 -10.51 -2.16
CA GLN A 100 14.12 -11.67 -1.29
C GLN A 100 12.90 -12.60 -1.19
N ALA A 101 11.68 -12.07 -1.15
CA ALA A 101 10.46 -12.87 -1.12
C ALA A 101 10.31 -13.68 -2.43
N ASP A 102 10.57 -13.03 -3.57
CA ASP A 102 10.56 -13.65 -4.89
C ASP A 102 11.64 -14.75 -4.99
N LEU A 103 12.84 -14.51 -4.47
CA LEU A 103 13.89 -15.53 -4.37
C LEU A 103 13.50 -16.70 -3.45
N ARG A 104 12.77 -16.48 -2.36
CA ARG A 104 12.31 -17.59 -1.50
C ARG A 104 11.21 -18.41 -2.16
N GLU A 105 10.31 -17.76 -2.89
CA GLU A 105 9.16 -18.44 -3.51
C GLU A 105 9.51 -19.09 -4.86
N PHE A 106 10.42 -18.49 -5.61
CA PHE A 106 10.75 -18.88 -6.98
C PHE A 106 12.25 -19.12 -7.23
N GLY A 107 13.15 -18.68 -6.34
CA GLY A 107 14.59 -18.80 -6.56
C GLY A 107 15.12 -20.24 -6.56
N ASP A 108 14.41 -21.17 -5.93
CA ASP A 108 14.76 -22.61 -5.96
C ASP A 108 13.97 -23.39 -7.03
N LYS A 109 13.06 -22.73 -7.76
CA LYS A 109 12.32 -23.36 -8.86
C LYS A 109 13.14 -23.23 -10.12
N VAL A 110 13.62 -24.37 -10.62
CA VAL A 110 14.33 -24.49 -11.90
C VAL A 110 13.45 -23.91 -13.01
N THR A 111 13.82 -22.74 -13.55
CA THR A 111 13.11 -22.04 -14.64
C THR A 111 13.51 -22.54 -16.03
N THR A 112 14.08 -23.74 -16.14
CA THR A 112 14.40 -24.31 -17.45
C THR A 112 13.11 -24.71 -18.13
N ILE A 113 12.73 -23.93 -19.13
CA ILE A 113 11.71 -24.29 -20.10
C ILE A 113 12.26 -25.49 -20.89
N ASP A 114 11.50 -26.58 -20.98
CA ASP A 114 11.87 -27.73 -21.80
C ASP A 114 12.17 -27.26 -23.24
N GLU A 115 13.29 -27.70 -23.82
CA GLU A 115 13.67 -27.30 -25.18
C GLU A 115 12.61 -27.74 -26.22
N ASP A 116 11.83 -28.78 -25.90
CA ASP A 116 10.71 -29.29 -26.68
C ASP A 116 9.44 -28.43 -26.57
N PHE A 117 9.37 -27.51 -25.61
CA PHE A 117 8.25 -26.56 -25.49
C PHE A 117 8.30 -25.49 -26.58
N LEU A 118 9.51 -25.11 -27.02
CA LEU A 118 9.68 -24.12 -28.07
C LEU A 118 9.59 -24.80 -29.44
N PRO A 119 8.67 -24.39 -30.32
CA PRO A 119 8.65 -24.91 -31.68
C PRO A 119 9.99 -24.59 -32.34
N ALA A 120 10.54 -25.56 -33.07
CA ALA A 120 11.77 -25.37 -33.83
C ALA A 120 11.66 -24.10 -34.68
N ARG A 121 12.64 -23.21 -34.56
CA ARG A 121 12.67 -21.96 -35.32
C ARG A 121 12.56 -22.30 -36.82
N PRO A 122 11.57 -21.72 -37.54
CA PRO A 122 11.50 -21.87 -39.00
C PRO A 122 12.79 -21.33 -39.63
N GLN A 123 13.47 -22.17 -40.39
CA GLN A 123 14.62 -21.79 -41.20
C GLN A 123 14.07 -21.12 -42.47
N LEU A 124 13.91 -19.80 -42.43
CA LEU A 124 13.49 -19.02 -43.59
C LEU A 124 14.74 -18.65 -44.40
N ASP A 125 14.71 -18.84 -45.72
CA ASP A 125 15.79 -18.37 -46.57
C ASP A 125 15.80 -16.82 -46.64
N VAL A 126 16.95 -16.27 -47.02
CA VAL A 126 17.16 -14.82 -47.07
C VAL A 126 16.22 -14.15 -48.08
N GLU A 127 15.92 -14.84 -49.17
CA GLU A 127 15.07 -14.34 -50.25
C GLU A 127 13.61 -14.21 -49.80
N THR A 128 13.03 -15.27 -49.23
CA THR A 128 11.69 -15.28 -48.64
C THR A 128 11.58 -14.29 -47.47
N PHE A 129 12.62 -14.18 -46.61
CA PHE A 129 12.63 -13.20 -45.53
C PHE A 129 12.55 -11.75 -46.04
N ASN A 130 13.30 -11.44 -47.08
CA ASN A 130 13.32 -10.12 -47.69
C ASN A 130 12.01 -9.81 -48.42
N GLU A 131 11.38 -10.79 -49.08
CA GLU A 131 10.05 -10.62 -49.66
C GLU A 131 8.99 -10.28 -48.62
N ILE A 132 8.98 -10.99 -47.47
CA ILE A 132 7.99 -10.79 -46.41
C ILE A 132 8.17 -9.44 -45.69
N ASN A 133 9.42 -8.98 -45.49
CA ASN A 133 9.72 -7.75 -44.76
C ASN A 133 9.91 -6.51 -45.64
N GLN A 134 9.62 -6.59 -46.94
CA GLN A 134 9.73 -5.43 -47.80
C GLN A 134 8.74 -4.34 -47.37
N PRO A 135 9.22 -3.14 -46.97
CA PRO A 135 8.35 -2.06 -46.55
C PRO A 135 7.49 -1.62 -47.74
N ARG A 136 6.17 -1.87 -47.65
CA ARG A 136 5.22 -1.50 -48.69
C ARG A 136 5.13 0.02 -48.73
N ARG A 137 5.85 0.65 -49.66
CA ARG A 137 5.71 2.08 -49.94
C ARG A 137 4.28 2.34 -50.39
N ILE A 138 3.47 2.93 -49.51
CA ILE A 138 2.17 3.49 -49.89
C ILE A 138 2.45 4.63 -50.85
N ARG A 139 2.31 4.36 -52.16
CA ARG A 139 2.31 5.38 -53.19
C ARG A 139 0.96 6.10 -53.08
N HIS A 140 0.95 7.24 -52.41
CA HIS A 140 -0.17 8.18 -52.48
C HIS A 140 -0.32 8.62 -53.94
N ASP A 141 -1.38 8.14 -54.59
CA ASP A 141 -1.76 8.52 -55.94
C ASP A 141 -2.27 9.97 -55.90
N GLN A 142 -1.49 10.91 -56.45
CA GLN A 142 -1.94 12.29 -56.66
C GLN A 142 -2.81 12.31 -57.91
N THR A 143 -4.06 11.91 -57.74
CA THR A 143 -5.15 12.26 -58.66
C THR A 143 -5.54 13.70 -58.39
N GLN A 144 -4.98 14.67 -59.12
CA GLN A 144 -5.64 15.96 -59.33
C GLN A 144 -5.03 16.77 -60.48
N ASN A 145 -5.92 17.18 -61.40
CA ASN A 145 -5.83 18.33 -62.30
C ASN A 145 -5.28 18.08 -63.72
N HIS A 146 -6.01 17.28 -64.48
CA HIS A 146 -6.30 17.62 -65.88
C HIS A 146 -7.78 18.03 -66.00
N GLU A 147 -8.08 19.31 -65.75
CA GLU A 147 -9.28 19.96 -66.27
C GLU A 147 -9.04 21.47 -66.43
N LYS A 148 -9.25 21.97 -67.68
CA LYS A 148 -9.29 23.37 -68.17
C LYS A 148 -7.95 24.11 -68.20
N ASP A 149 -7.47 24.67 -69.31
CA ASP A 149 -8.13 25.28 -70.49
C ASP A 149 -7.49 24.86 -71.83
#